data_AF-A0A8D8P5X7-F1
#
_entry.id   AF-A0A8D8P5X7-F1
#
_cell.length_a   1.000
_cell.length_b   1.000
_cell.length_c   1.000
_cell.angle_alpha   90.00
_cell.angle_beta   90.00
_cell.angle_gamma   90.00
#
_symmetry.space_group_name_H-M   'P 1'
#
loop_
_entity.id
_entity.type
_entity.pdbx_description
1 polymer ?
#
loop_
_entity_poly.entity_id
_entity_poly.type
_entity_poly.pdbx_seq_one_letter_code
_entity_poly.pdbx_strand_id
1 'polypeptide(L)'
;MVVKPAARGAKPVGQAYKDKSKPADIRQSNINAAKAVADAIRTSLGPRGMDKMIQAGNGEVTITNDGATILKQMNVIHPAAKMLVELSRAQDVEAGDGTTSVVVVAGALLEAAEKLLQMGIHPTAISDAFQRC
;
A
#
# COMPACT_ATOMS: atom_id res chain seq x y z
N MET A 1 32.17 -37.12 -14.12
CA MET A 1 30.90 -36.75 -13.45
C MET A 1 31.23 -35.73 -12.38
N VAL A 2 31.28 -34.44 -12.73
CA VAL A 2 31.35 -33.32 -11.77
C VAL A 2 30.41 -32.25 -12.30
N VAL A 3 29.30 -32.09 -11.59
CA VAL A 3 28.14 -31.30 -11.99
C VAL A 3 28.46 -29.81 -11.76
N LYS A 4 28.36 -28.98 -12.81
CA LYS A 4 28.40 -27.51 -12.70
C LYS A 4 27.19 -27.02 -11.89
N PRO A 5 27.34 -26.06 -10.96
CA PRO A 5 26.21 -25.54 -10.20
C PRO A 5 25.30 -24.72 -11.12
N ALA A 6 24.00 -24.99 -11.04
CA ALA A 6 22.96 -24.28 -11.78
C ALA A 6 22.85 -22.84 -11.27
N ALA A 7 22.98 -21.87 -12.19
CA ALA A 7 22.75 -20.46 -11.91
C ALA A 7 21.30 -20.24 -11.46
N ARG A 8 21.11 -19.59 -10.30
CA ARG A 8 19.81 -19.18 -9.78
C ARG A 8 19.15 -18.22 -10.77
N GLY A 9 18.02 -18.62 -11.34
CA GLY A 9 17.23 -17.81 -12.27
C GLY A 9 16.83 -16.48 -11.63
N ALA A 10 17.29 -15.39 -12.23
CA ALA A 10 16.84 -14.05 -11.92
C ALA A 10 15.33 -13.96 -12.19
N LYS A 11 14.55 -13.55 -11.18
CA LYS A 11 13.13 -13.26 -11.35
C LYS A 11 12.99 -12.10 -12.35
N PRO A 12 12.17 -12.22 -13.41
CA PRO A 12 12.01 -11.15 -14.38
C PRO A 12 11.34 -9.95 -13.70
N VAL A 13 12.09 -8.85 -13.61
CA VAL A 13 11.61 -7.52 -13.25
C VAL A 13 10.79 -7.01 -14.44
N GLY A 14 9.47 -7.18 -14.40
CA GLY A 14 8.59 -6.65 -15.44
C GLY A 14 7.41 -7.54 -15.83
N GLN A 15 6.77 -8.21 -14.88
CA GLN A 15 5.45 -8.78 -15.16
C GLN A 15 4.45 -7.63 -15.33
N ALA A 16 4.14 -7.30 -16.60
CA ALA A 16 3.03 -6.42 -16.93
C ALA A 16 1.74 -7.06 -16.41
N TYR A 17 1.13 -6.41 -15.42
CA TYR A 17 -0.12 -6.83 -14.80
C TYR A 17 -1.24 -6.83 -15.85
N LYS A 18 -1.61 -8.00 -16.37
CA LYS A 18 -2.56 -8.14 -17.48
C LYS A 18 -3.91 -8.66 -17.00
N ASP A 19 -4.54 -7.90 -16.11
CA ASP A 19 -5.92 -8.16 -15.68
C ASP A 19 -6.90 -7.48 -16.64
N LYS A 20 -7.71 -8.28 -17.34
CA LYS A 20 -8.89 -7.83 -18.11
C LYS A 20 -10.15 -7.89 -17.25
N SER A 21 -10.10 -7.34 -16.05
CA SER A 21 -11.26 -7.24 -15.15
C SER A 21 -12.18 -6.08 -15.56
N LYS A 22 -13.47 -6.16 -15.21
CA LYS A 22 -14.43 -5.09 -15.53
C LYS A 22 -14.00 -3.80 -14.83
N PRO A 23 -14.34 -2.62 -15.37
CA PRO A 23 -13.93 -1.35 -14.76
C PRO A 23 -14.36 -1.18 -13.29
N ALA A 24 -15.51 -1.74 -12.90
CA ALA A 24 -15.99 -1.74 -11.53
C ALA A 24 -15.13 -2.63 -10.62
N ASP A 25 -14.81 -3.84 -11.07
CA ASP A 25 -14.03 -4.83 -10.32
C ASP A 25 -12.61 -4.32 -10.04
N ILE A 26 -11.97 -3.64 -11.01
CA ILE A 26 -10.64 -3.05 -10.84
C ILE A 26 -10.65 -1.99 -9.74
N ARG A 27 -11.65 -1.08 -9.76
CA ARG A 27 -11.76 -0.03 -8.74
C ARG A 27 -11.93 -0.62 -7.36
N GLN A 28 -12.79 -1.63 -7.24
CA GLN A 28 -13.02 -2.31 -5.98
C GLN A 28 -11.76 -3.02 -5.47
N SER A 29 -11.03 -3.71 -6.35
CA SER A 29 -9.74 -4.35 -6.02
C SER A 29 -8.72 -3.33 -5.51
N ASN A 30 -8.60 -2.18 -6.21
CA ASN A 30 -7.69 -1.12 -5.83
C ASN A 30 -8.01 -0.55 -4.44
N ILE A 31 -9.28 -0.24 -4.17
CA ILE A 31 -9.75 0.30 -2.89
C ILE A 31 -9.51 -0.72 -1.78
N ASN A 32 -9.88 -1.98 -1.98
CA ASN A 32 -9.73 -3.03 -0.98
C ASN A 32 -8.26 -3.26 -0.62
N ALA A 33 -7.37 -3.33 -1.61
CA ALA A 33 -5.94 -3.52 -1.38
C ALA A 33 -5.32 -2.33 -0.62
N ALA A 34 -5.68 -1.11 -0.99
CA ALA A 34 -5.21 0.10 -0.32
C ALA A 34 -5.73 0.19 1.13
N LYS A 35 -7.02 -0.10 1.35
CA LYS A 35 -7.63 -0.13 2.68
C LYS A 35 -6.96 -1.15 3.59
N ALA A 36 -6.69 -2.37 3.09
CA ALA A 36 -6.02 -3.41 3.86
C ALA A 36 -4.63 -2.97 4.35
N VAL A 37 -3.87 -2.26 3.52
CA VAL A 37 -2.57 -1.70 3.92
C VAL A 37 -2.72 -0.59 4.96
N ALA A 38 -3.68 0.32 4.76
CA ALA A 38 -3.94 1.39 5.72
C ALA A 38 -4.38 0.84 7.09
N ASP A 39 -5.23 -0.18 7.11
CA ASP A 39 -5.69 -0.83 8.34
C ASP A 39 -4.55 -1.56 9.08
N ALA A 40 -3.61 -2.16 8.34
CA ALA A 40 -2.47 -2.87 8.92
C ALA A 40 -1.56 -1.94 9.77
N ILE A 41 -1.39 -0.70 9.33
CA ILE A 41 -0.55 0.30 10.01
C ILE A 41 -1.36 1.22 10.94
N ARG A 42 -2.69 1.27 10.82
CA ARG A 42 -3.53 2.22 11.58
C ARG A 42 -3.31 2.15 13.08
N THR A 43 -3.04 0.95 13.60
CA THR A 43 -2.81 0.74 15.04
C THR A 43 -1.48 1.30 15.55
N SER A 44 -0.56 1.64 14.65
CA SER A 44 0.76 2.21 14.96
C SER A 44 0.69 3.75 15.05
N LEU A 45 -0.47 4.34 14.75
CA LEU A 45 -0.68 5.77 14.81
C LEU A 45 -0.81 6.29 16.25
N GLY A 46 -0.05 7.33 16.59
CA GLY A 46 -0.17 8.09 17.83
C GLY A 46 0.81 7.67 18.94
N PRO A 47 0.81 8.38 20.08
CA PRO A 47 1.76 8.16 21.18
C PRO A 47 1.56 6.84 21.93
N ARG A 48 0.41 6.17 21.72
CA ARG A 48 0.11 4.81 22.19
C ARG A 48 -0.02 3.83 21.02
N GLY A 49 0.67 4.11 19.92
CA GLY A 49 0.76 3.21 18.77
C GLY A 49 1.36 1.87 19.17
N MET A 50 0.85 0.80 18.57
CA MET A 50 1.37 -0.56 18.77
C MET A 50 2.51 -0.83 17.78
N ASP A 51 3.63 -1.30 18.31
CA ASP A 51 4.74 -1.77 17.51
C ASP A 51 4.35 -2.97 16.64
N LYS A 52 4.96 -3.06 15.47
CA LYS A 52 4.84 -4.20 14.57
C LYS A 52 6.14 -4.97 14.57
N MET A 53 6.05 -6.26 14.85
CA MET A 53 7.13 -7.22 14.65
C MET A 53 7.04 -7.75 13.23
N ILE A 54 8.04 -7.43 12.40
CA ILE A 54 8.13 -7.86 11.01
C ILE A 54 9.31 -8.82 10.89
N GLN A 55 9.05 -10.00 10.35
CA GLN A 55 10.09 -10.97 10.03
C GLN A 55 10.31 -11.00 8.52
N ALA A 56 11.51 -10.61 8.09
CA ALA A 56 11.92 -10.72 6.70
C ALA A 56 12.25 -12.18 6.33
N GLY A 57 12.21 -12.51 5.04
CA GLY A 57 12.41 -13.88 4.56
C GLY A 57 13.81 -14.46 4.80
N ASN A 58 14.79 -13.61 5.17
CA ASN A 58 16.14 -14.00 5.60
C ASN A 58 16.22 -14.31 7.12
N GLY A 59 15.12 -14.19 7.87
CA GLY A 59 15.06 -14.40 9.31
C GLY A 59 15.35 -13.16 10.16
N GLU A 60 15.63 -12.00 9.53
CA GLU A 60 15.81 -10.74 10.24
C GLU A 60 14.48 -10.25 10.82
N VAL A 61 14.50 -9.85 12.09
CA VAL A 61 13.33 -9.35 12.81
C VAL A 61 13.52 -7.87 13.06
N THR A 62 12.56 -7.06 12.61
CA THR A 62 12.50 -5.63 12.91
C THR A 62 11.23 -5.36 13.72
N ILE A 63 11.38 -4.66 14.84
CA ILE A 63 10.27 -4.19 15.66
C ILE A 63 10.25 -2.67 15.52
N THR A 64 9.16 -2.11 15.01
CA THR A 64 9.04 -0.66 14.79
C THR A 64 7.59 -0.19 14.82
N ASN A 65 7.42 1.07 15.20
CA ASN A 65 6.15 1.80 15.10
C ASN A 65 6.11 2.76 13.90
N ASP A 66 7.23 2.93 13.18
CA ASP A 66 7.28 3.86 12.05
C ASP A 66 6.60 3.26 10.81
N GLY A 67 5.55 3.94 10.33
CA GLY A 67 4.79 3.54 9.16
C GLY A 67 5.64 3.40 7.90
N ALA A 68 6.63 4.27 7.67
CA ALA A 68 7.47 4.20 6.49
C ALA A 68 8.36 2.94 6.49
N THR A 69 8.97 2.63 7.64
CA THR A 69 9.76 1.42 7.83
C THR A 69 8.91 0.16 7.72
N ILE A 70 7.72 0.15 8.32
CA ILE A 70 6.77 -0.99 8.22
C ILE A 70 6.43 -1.26 6.75
N LEU A 71 6.02 -0.23 6.01
CA LEU A 71 5.59 -0.34 4.62
C LEU A 71 6.73 -0.73 3.68
N LYS A 72 7.97 -0.32 3.97
CA LYS A 72 9.17 -0.68 3.20
C LYS A 72 9.53 -2.15 3.33
N GLN A 73 9.28 -2.76 4.50
CA GLN A 73 9.56 -4.17 4.74
C GLN A 73 8.42 -5.10 4.29
N MET A 74 7.21 -4.58 4.12
CA MET A 74 6.09 -5.34 3.59
C MET A 74 6.27 -5.68 2.10
N ASN A 75 6.08 -6.95 1.75
CA ASN A 75 6.08 -7.38 0.36
C ASN A 75 4.71 -7.12 -0.29
N VAL A 76 4.55 -5.92 -0.86
CA VAL A 76 3.30 -5.49 -1.50
C VAL A 76 3.33 -5.80 -3.01
N ILE A 77 2.42 -6.68 -3.46
CA ILE A 77 2.31 -7.08 -4.88
C ILE A 77 1.34 -6.16 -5.64
N HIS A 78 0.25 -5.73 -5.00
CA HIS A 78 -0.82 -4.99 -5.67
C HIS A 78 -0.39 -3.54 -5.99
N PRO A 79 -0.56 -3.05 -7.24
CA PRO A 79 -0.08 -1.72 -7.64
C PRO A 79 -0.66 -0.57 -6.80
N ALA A 80 -1.98 -0.58 -6.55
CA ALA A 80 -2.62 0.45 -5.72
C ALA A 80 -2.06 0.52 -4.29
N ALA A 81 -1.71 -0.63 -3.71
CA ALA A 81 -1.10 -0.69 -2.39
C ALA A 81 0.36 -0.20 -2.42
N LYS A 82 1.09 -0.45 -3.51
CA LYS A 82 2.44 0.09 -3.71
C LYS A 82 2.44 1.62 -3.75
N MET A 83 1.41 2.24 -4.32
CA MET A 83 1.27 3.70 -4.31
C MET A 83 1.18 4.27 -2.87
N LEU A 84 0.57 3.54 -1.93
CA LEU A 84 0.55 3.95 -0.52
C LEU A 84 1.93 3.87 0.15
N VAL A 85 2.72 2.85 -0.21
CA VAL A 85 4.11 2.74 0.25
C VAL A 85 4.95 3.91 -0.25
N GLU A 86 4.77 4.29 -1.51
CA GLU A 86 5.45 5.45 -2.11
C GLU A 86 5.00 6.77 -1.47
N LEU A 87 3.72 6.93 -1.16
CA LEU A 87 3.18 8.07 -0.41
C LEU A 87 3.83 8.22 0.97
N SER A 88 3.91 7.13 1.74
CA SER A 88 4.56 7.16 3.06
C SER A 88 6.03 7.53 2.97
N ARG A 89 6.74 7.03 1.95
CA ARG A 89 8.15 7.33 1.74
C ARG A 89 8.36 8.78 1.30
N ALA A 90 7.48 9.32 0.46
CA ALA A 90 7.53 10.72 0.08
C ALA A 90 7.35 11.62 1.31
N GLN A 91 6.38 11.31 2.17
CA GLN A 91 6.14 12.05 3.42
C GLN A 91 7.34 12.00 4.37
N ASP A 92 8.00 10.84 4.48
CA ASP A 92 9.22 10.66 5.28
C ASP A 92 10.36 11.58 4.79
N VAL A 93 10.51 11.72 3.48
CA VAL A 93 11.54 12.59 2.87
C VAL A 93 11.21 14.08 3.02
N GLU A 94 9.94 14.45 2.84
CA GLU A 94 9.51 15.85 2.83
C GLU A 94 9.42 16.45 4.24
N ALA A 95 8.86 15.71 5.20
CA ALA A 95 8.59 16.22 6.55
C ALA A 95 9.20 15.39 7.68
N GLY A 96 9.47 14.10 7.45
CA GLY A 96 9.99 13.18 8.47
C GLY A 96 8.99 12.83 9.60
N ASP A 97 7.74 13.28 9.50
CA ASP A 97 6.65 12.92 10.41
C ASP A 97 5.33 12.79 9.63
N GLY A 98 4.34 12.13 10.23
CA GLY A 98 3.04 11.88 9.61
C GLY A 98 3.05 10.77 8.56
N THR A 99 4.12 9.95 8.50
CA THR A 99 4.26 8.79 7.60
C THR A 99 3.08 7.83 7.73
N THR A 100 2.63 7.59 8.96
CA THR A 100 1.46 6.74 9.24
C THR A 100 0.15 7.49 8.95
N SER A 101 0.07 8.77 9.31
CA SER A 101 -1.12 9.60 9.14
C SER A 101 -1.54 9.71 7.68
N VAL A 102 -0.58 9.98 6.77
CA VAL A 102 -0.88 10.18 5.34
C VAL A 102 -1.52 8.93 4.71
N VAL A 103 -1.06 7.74 5.10
CA VAL A 103 -1.58 6.49 4.56
C VAL A 103 -2.95 6.14 5.16
N VAL A 104 -3.16 6.41 6.45
CA VAL A 104 -4.48 6.22 7.09
C VAL A 104 -5.51 7.16 6.48
N VAL A 105 -5.15 8.43 6.23
CA VAL A 105 -6.04 9.41 5.58
C VAL A 105 -6.36 8.98 4.15
N ALA A 106 -5.37 8.53 3.38
CA ALA A 106 -5.59 8.01 2.02
C ALA A 106 -6.56 6.81 2.01
N GLY A 107 -6.39 5.86 2.95
CA GLY A 107 -7.31 4.74 3.12
C GLY A 107 -8.74 5.17 3.45
N ALA A 108 -8.91 6.15 4.35
CA ALA A 108 -10.22 6.69 4.72
C ALA A 108 -10.91 7.42 3.56
N LEU A 109 -10.16 8.18 2.74
CA LEU A 109 -10.70 8.82 1.54
C LEU A 109 -11.16 7.80 0.49
N LEU A 110 -10.42 6.70 0.31
CA LEU A 110 -10.82 5.63 -0.59
C LEU A 110 -12.08 4.90 -0.11
N GLU A 111 -12.24 4.68 1.19
CA GLU A 111 -13.47 4.14 1.77
C GLU A 111 -14.66 5.10 1.59
N ALA A 112 -14.45 6.41 1.73
CA ALA A 112 -15.49 7.39 1.44
C ALA A 112 -15.87 7.39 -0.05
N ALA A 113 -14.89 7.32 -0.94
CA ALA A 113 -15.10 7.24 -2.38
C ALA A 113 -15.86 5.96 -2.79
N GLU A 114 -15.59 4.83 -2.13
CA GLU A 114 -16.31 3.58 -2.34
C GLU A 114 -17.83 3.74 -2.12
N LYS A 115 -18.24 4.42 -1.05
CA LYS A 115 -19.65 4.69 -0.75
C LYS A 115 -20.30 5.53 -1.85
N LEU A 116 -19.58 6.54 -2.36
CA LEU A 116 -20.07 7.39 -3.46
C LEU A 116 -20.20 6.61 -4.77
N LEU A 117 -19.28 5.67 -5.04
CA LEU A 117 -19.37 4.77 -6.19
C LEU A 117 -20.58 3.83 -6.09
N GLN A 118 -20.88 3.31 -4.90
CA GLN A 118 -22.06 2.48 -4.65
C GLN A 118 -23.37 3.25 -4.86
N MET A 119 -23.38 4.57 -4.62
CA MET A 119 -24.50 5.46 -4.93
C MET A 119 -24.64 5.78 -6.43
N GLY A 120 -23.73 5.29 -7.28
CA GLY A 120 -23.77 5.49 -8.73
C GLY A 120 -23.12 6.79 -9.21
N ILE A 121 -22.36 7.49 -8.37
CA ILE A 121 -21.66 8.71 -8.76
C ILE A 121 -20.46 8.35 -9.65
N HIS A 122 -20.28 9.09 -10.75
CA HIS A 122 -19.18 8.84 -11.68
C HIS A 122 -17.81 9.12 -11.03
N PRO A 123 -16.79 8.24 -11.19
CA PRO A 123 -15.49 8.39 -10.54
C PRO A 123 -14.81 9.75 -10.77
N THR A 124 -14.94 10.32 -11.97
CA THR A 124 -14.39 11.64 -12.30
C THR A 124 -14.97 12.75 -11.42
N ALA A 125 -16.28 12.71 -11.16
CA ALA A 125 -16.93 13.70 -10.30
C ALA A 125 -16.43 13.60 -8.85
N ILE A 126 -16.14 12.39 -8.37
CA ILE A 126 -15.55 12.17 -7.04
C ILE A 126 -14.13 12.73 -6.98
N SER A 127 -13.32 12.46 -8.00
CA SER A 127 -11.95 12.98 -8.11
C SER A 127 -11.93 14.51 -8.13
N ASP A 128 -12.77 15.13 -8.96
CA ASP A 128 -12.86 16.59 -9.06
C ASP A 128 -13.33 17.21 -7.74
N ALA A 129 -14.24 16.55 -7.02
CA ALA A 129 -14.72 17.02 -5.72
C ALA A 129 -13.63 16.96 -4.65
N PHE A 130 -12.83 15.87 -4.60
CA PHE A 130 -11.72 15.73 -3.66
C PHE A 130 -10.59 16.71 -3.93
N GLN A 131 -10.36 17.08 -5.19
CA GLN A 131 -9.33 18.05 -5.57
C GLN A 131 -9.72 19.51 -5.25
N ARG A 132 -11.02 19.80 -5.12
CA ARG A 132 -11.54 21.13 -4.76
C ARG A 132 -11.65 21.37 -3.26
N CYS A 133 -11.51 20.32 -2.44
CA CYS A 133 -11.37 20.44 -0.99
C CYS A 133 -9.95 20.92 -0.65
#